data_AF-W9G6J2-F1
#
_entry.id   AF-W9G6J2-F1
#
_cell.length_a   1.000
_cell.length_b   1.000
_cell.length_c   1.000
_cell.angle_alpha   90.00
_cell.angle_beta   90.00
_cell.angle_gamma   90.00
#
_symmetry.space_group_name_H-M   'P 1'
#
loop_
_entity.id
_entity.type
_entity.pdbx_description
1 polymer ?
#
loop_
_entity_poly.entity_id
_entity_poly.type
_entity_poly.pdbx_seq_one_letter_code
_entity_poly.pdbx_strand_id
1 'polypeptide(L)'
;MSFWDIVWFIFIFAAFMAYLMVVFTILGDLFRDDSVSGVMKAVWVILLFVFPFITALVYIIARGKGMNERARQEAVEAKKAQDEYIRSVAAPAAGGGGSPADQIARAKELLDSGAITSDEFAALKAKALG
;
A
#
# COMPACT_ATOMS: atom_id res chain seq x y z
N MET A 1 2.05 -29.97 43.32
CA MET A 1 1.95 -28.88 42.34
C MET A 1 1.74 -27.59 43.11
N SER A 2 2.76 -26.75 43.18
CA SER A 2 2.66 -25.40 43.73
C SER A 2 1.88 -24.49 42.76
N PHE A 3 1.33 -23.38 43.25
CA PHE A 3 0.71 -22.36 42.38
C PHE A 3 1.68 -21.89 41.28
N TRP A 4 2.96 -21.73 41.62
CA TRP A 4 4.00 -21.31 40.68
C TRP A 4 4.31 -22.37 39.61
N ASP A 5 4.17 -23.66 39.93
CA ASP A 5 4.33 -24.74 38.95
C ASP A 5 3.26 -24.63 37.85
N ILE A 6 2.03 -24.25 38.23
CA ILE A 6 0.92 -24.08 37.29
C ILE A 6 1.14 -22.86 36.40
N VAL A 7 1.56 -21.72 36.98
CA VAL A 7 1.90 -20.51 36.22
C VAL A 7 3.03 -20.79 35.23
N TRP A 8 4.08 -21.47 35.67
CA TRP A 8 5.20 -21.84 34.82
C TRP A 8 4.81 -22.81 33.70
N PHE A 9 3.95 -23.79 34.01
CA PHE A 9 3.39 -24.70 33.01
C PHE A 9 2.59 -23.95 31.94
N ILE A 10 1.71 -23.03 32.33
CA ILE A 10 0.94 -22.20 31.39
C ILE A 10 1.88 -21.38 30.51
N PHE A 11 2.93 -20.78 31.09
CA PHE A 11 3.91 -20.01 30.34
C PHE A 11 4.68 -20.86 29.32
N ILE A 12 5.22 -22.01 29.73
CA ILE A 12 5.91 -22.94 28.82
C ILE A 12 4.96 -23.43 27.74
N PHE A 13 3.72 -23.77 28.09
CA PHE A 13 2.72 -24.22 27.13
C PHE A 13 2.40 -23.13 26.11
N ALA A 14 2.21 -21.89 26.55
CA ALA A 14 1.99 -20.75 25.67
C ALA A 14 3.21 -20.48 24.77
N ALA A 15 4.43 -20.55 25.32
CA ALA A 15 5.67 -20.40 24.55
C ALA A 15 5.84 -21.52 23.52
N PHE A 16 5.50 -22.75 23.87
CA PHE A 16 5.51 -23.90 22.96
C PHE A 16 4.47 -23.75 21.84
N MET A 17 3.27 -23.26 22.15
CA MET A 17 2.26 -22.93 21.14
C MET A 17 2.73 -21.84 20.19
N ALA A 18 3.28 -20.74 20.71
CA ALA A 18 3.87 -19.69 19.90
C ALA A 18 5.00 -20.22 19.00
N TYR A 19 5.85 -21.10 19.53
CA TYR A 19 6.90 -21.77 18.76
C TYR A 19 6.32 -22.63 17.63
N LEU A 20 5.30 -23.45 17.88
CA LEU A 20 4.65 -24.24 16.83
C LEU A 20 4.01 -23.34 15.77
N MET A 21 3.39 -22.23 16.15
CA MET A 21 2.85 -21.26 15.19
C MET A 21 3.94 -20.72 14.26
N VAL A 22 5.12 -20.38 14.79
CA VAL A 22 6.26 -19.93 13.98
C VAL A 22 6.74 -21.05 13.04
N VAL A 23 6.89 -22.28 13.55
CA VAL A 23 7.28 -23.44 12.73
C VAL A 23 6.31 -23.66 11.57
N PHE A 24 5.01 -23.72 11.85
CA PHE A 24 4.02 -23.91 10.79
C PHE A 24 3.98 -22.75 9.79
N THR A 25 4.20 -21.51 10.26
CA THR A 25 4.31 -20.35 9.37
C THR A 25 5.51 -20.48 8.44
N ILE A 26 6.68 -20.86 8.97
CA ILE A 26 7.90 -21.09 8.19
C ILE A 26 7.71 -22.23 7.19
N LEU A 27 7.10 -23.34 7.61
CA LEU A 27 6.82 -24.47 6.70
C LEU A 27 5.86 -24.06 5.59
N GLY A 28 4.76 -23.38 5.94
CA GLY A 28 3.77 -22.92 4.96
C GLY A 28 4.38 -21.95 3.93
N ASP A 29 5.20 -21.00 4.39
CA ASP A 29 5.96 -20.09 3.54
C ASP A 29 6.94 -20.85 2.62
N LEU A 30 7.74 -21.76 3.20
CA LEU A 30 8.71 -22.58 2.47
C LEU A 30 8.07 -23.42 1.37
N PHE A 31 6.90 -24.00 1.64
CA PHE A 31 6.19 -24.81 0.65
C PHE A 31 5.52 -23.97 -0.43
N ARG A 32 5.01 -22.78 -0.08
CA ARG A 32 4.41 -21.82 -1.04
C ARG A 32 5.43 -21.16 -1.96
N ASP A 33 6.67 -20.99 -1.51
CA ASP A 33 7.74 -20.42 -2.32
C ASP A 33 8.17 -21.41 -3.42
N ASP A 34 7.82 -21.09 -4.65
CA ASP A 34 8.11 -21.84 -5.87
C ASP A 34 9.54 -21.59 -6.38
N SER A 35 10.22 -20.56 -5.89
CA SER A 35 11.62 -20.29 -6.21
C SER A 35 12.60 -21.26 -5.54
N VAL A 36 12.14 -22.01 -4.52
CA VAL A 36 12.97 -22.91 -3.72
C VAL A 36 12.85 -24.34 -4.23
N SER A 37 13.97 -24.95 -4.60
CA SER A 37 13.99 -26.35 -5.04
C SER A 37 13.55 -27.31 -3.92
N GLY A 38 12.95 -28.44 -4.29
CA GLY A 38 12.46 -29.43 -3.32
C GLY A 38 13.54 -29.96 -2.37
N VAL A 39 14.78 -30.12 -2.86
CA VAL A 39 15.93 -30.53 -2.05
C VAL A 39 16.25 -29.47 -0.99
N MET A 40 16.23 -28.19 -1.37
CA MET A 40 16.46 -27.10 -0.43
C MET A 40 15.35 -27.06 0.63
N LYS A 41 14.08 -27.30 0.26
CA LYS A 41 12.98 -27.43 1.23
C LYS A 41 13.25 -28.53 2.25
N ALA A 42 13.70 -29.71 1.80
CA ALA A 42 14.04 -30.81 2.70
C ALA A 42 15.17 -30.46 3.69
N VAL A 43 16.23 -29.78 3.23
CA VAL A 43 17.32 -29.30 4.10
C VAL A 43 16.78 -28.36 5.18
N TRP A 44 15.92 -27.40 4.82
CA TRP A 44 15.31 -26.48 5.79
C TRP A 44 14.48 -27.20 6.84
N VAL A 45 13.68 -28.20 6.43
CA VAL A 45 12.88 -28.99 7.35
C VAL A 45 13.80 -29.75 8.32
N ILE A 46 14.82 -30.44 7.82
CA ILE A 46 15.77 -31.18 8.68
C ILE A 46 16.46 -30.25 9.67
N LEU A 47 16.96 -29.10 9.19
CA LEU A 47 17.61 -28.12 10.06
C LEU A 47 16.65 -27.60 11.15
N LEU A 48 15.36 -27.41 10.82
CA LEU A 48 14.35 -26.95 11.78
C LEU A 48 14.10 -27.97 12.90
N PHE A 49 14.27 -29.27 12.63
CA PHE A 49 14.19 -30.31 13.67
C PHE A 49 15.44 -30.37 14.53
N VAL A 50 16.64 -30.24 13.94
CA VAL A 50 17.91 -30.37 14.69
C VAL A 50 18.26 -29.10 15.46
N PHE A 51 18.01 -27.93 14.88
CA PHE A 51 18.37 -26.61 15.42
C PHE A 51 17.20 -25.63 15.35
N PRO A 52 16.09 -25.90 16.05
CA PRO A 52 14.81 -25.23 15.84
C PRO A 52 14.86 -23.70 15.93
N PHE A 53 15.44 -23.16 17.00
CA PHE A 53 15.50 -21.71 17.21
C PHE A 53 16.46 -21.01 16.25
N ILE A 54 17.63 -21.61 16.00
CA ILE A 54 18.65 -21.05 15.11
C ILE A 54 18.14 -21.07 13.67
N THR A 55 17.62 -22.20 13.22
CA THR A 55 17.08 -22.34 11.87
C THR A 55 15.89 -21.43 11.66
N ALA A 56 14.98 -21.29 12.62
CA ALA A 56 13.88 -20.35 12.52
C ALA A 56 14.37 -18.90 12.36
N LEU A 57 15.35 -18.48 13.16
CA LEU A 57 15.92 -17.14 13.07
C LEU A 57 16.62 -16.91 11.72
N VAL A 58 17.47 -17.84 11.30
CA VAL A 58 18.17 -17.76 10.01
C VAL A 58 17.16 -17.73 8.86
N TYR A 59 16.09 -18.53 8.93
CA TYR A 59 15.02 -18.53 7.92
C TYR A 59 14.36 -17.15 7.82
N ILE A 60 13.96 -16.57 8.97
CA ILE A 60 13.32 -15.24 9.02
C ILE A 60 14.26 -14.16 8.48
N ILE A 61 15.56 -14.20 8.78
CA ILE A 61 16.53 -13.22 8.26
C ILE A 61 16.75 -13.40 6.75
N ALA A 62 16.94 -14.64 6.30
CA ALA A 62 17.25 -14.94 4.91
C ALA A 62 16.04 -14.73 3.99
N ARG A 63 14.83 -15.05 4.46
CA ARG A 63 13.60 -15.07 3.65
C ARG A 63 12.45 -14.19 4.16
N GLY A 64 12.62 -13.47 5.26
CA GLY A 64 11.63 -12.47 5.74
C GLY A 64 11.43 -11.28 4.82
N LYS A 65 12.28 -11.14 3.78
CA LYS A 65 12.19 -10.09 2.75
C LYS A 65 10.84 -10.08 2.01
N GLY A 66 10.11 -11.20 1.99
CA GLY A 66 8.77 -11.27 1.40
C GLY A 66 7.71 -10.39 2.09
N MET A 67 7.91 -9.96 3.34
CA MET A 67 7.00 -9.00 4.01
C MET A 67 7.33 -7.54 3.69
N ASN A 68 8.62 -7.19 3.66
CA ASN A 68 9.04 -5.81 3.40
C ASN A 68 8.84 -5.39 1.93
N GLU A 69 9.03 -6.31 0.98
CA GLU A 69 8.87 -5.94 -0.43
C GLU A 69 7.40 -5.74 -0.81
N ARG A 70 6.47 -6.54 -0.24
CA ARG A 70 5.03 -6.36 -0.42
C ARG A 70 4.52 -5.08 0.24
N ALA A 71 4.93 -4.79 1.47
CA ALA A 71 4.60 -3.52 2.13
C ALA A 71 5.11 -2.31 1.33
N ARG A 72 6.28 -2.43 0.67
CA ARG A 72 6.84 -1.38 -0.17
C ARG A 72 6.12 -1.26 -1.51
N GLN A 73 5.73 -2.37 -2.14
CA GLN A 73 4.91 -2.38 -3.36
C GLN A 73 3.51 -1.83 -3.09
N GLU A 74 2.84 -2.25 -2.02
CA GLU A 74 1.54 -1.73 -1.59
C GLU A 74 1.63 -0.23 -1.26
N ALA A 75 2.70 0.24 -0.60
CA ALA A 75 2.91 1.67 -0.36
C ALA A 75 3.11 2.46 -1.67
N VAL A 76 3.80 1.88 -2.66
CA VAL A 76 3.98 2.51 -3.98
C VAL A 76 2.66 2.54 -4.76
N GLU A 77 1.88 1.46 -4.74
CA GLU A 77 0.56 1.40 -5.39
C GLU A 77 -0.45 2.34 -4.73
N ALA A 78 -0.49 2.37 -3.39
CA ALA A 78 -1.33 3.30 -2.63
C ALA A 78 -0.96 4.76 -2.93
N LYS A 79 0.34 5.07 -3.01
CA LYS A 79 0.81 6.41 -3.38
C LYS A 79 0.40 6.76 -4.81
N LYS A 80 0.52 5.83 -5.76
CA LYS A 80 0.11 6.04 -7.16
C LYS A 80 -1.40 6.28 -7.28
N ALA A 81 -2.22 5.49 -6.58
CA ALA A 81 -3.66 5.68 -6.53
C ALA A 81 -4.06 7.01 -5.88
N GLN A 82 -3.34 7.42 -4.83
CA GLN A 82 -3.56 8.71 -4.18
C GLN A 82 -3.15 9.88 -5.08
N ASP A 83 -2.01 9.80 -5.76
CA ASP A 83 -1.55 10.80 -6.73
C ASP A 83 -2.53 10.93 -7.91
N GLU A 84 -3.09 9.81 -8.38
CA GLU A 84 -4.08 9.78 -9.46
C GLU A 84 -5.44 10.34 -9.01
N TYR A 85 -5.86 10.06 -7.77
CA TYR A 85 -7.02 10.69 -7.15
C TYR A 85 -6.83 12.19 -6.96
N ILE A 86 -5.68 12.63 -6.43
CA ILE A 86 -5.35 14.05 -6.30
C ILE A 86 -5.34 14.70 -7.67
N ARG A 87 -4.78 14.07 -8.70
CA ARG A 87 -4.82 14.61 -10.07
C ARG A 87 -6.24 14.67 -10.61
N SER A 88 -7.12 13.71 -10.34
CA SER A 88 -8.50 13.70 -10.85
C SER A 88 -9.42 14.70 -10.13
N VAL A 89 -9.19 14.97 -8.85
CA VAL A 89 -9.97 15.95 -8.07
C VAL A 89 -9.36 17.35 -8.11
N ALA A 90 -8.05 17.46 -8.33
CA ALA A 90 -7.37 18.74 -8.53
C ALA A 90 -7.33 19.14 -10.01
N ALA A 91 -7.45 18.26 -11.01
CA ALA A 91 -7.54 18.69 -12.42
C ALA A 91 -8.75 19.60 -12.72
N PRO A 92 -9.93 19.44 -12.08
CA PRO A 92 -11.01 20.43 -12.17
C PRO A 92 -10.69 21.77 -11.48
N ALA A 93 -9.67 21.83 -10.61
CA ALA A 93 -9.40 22.99 -9.74
C ALA A 93 -8.01 23.64 -9.93
N ALA A 94 -7.05 22.95 -10.55
CA ALA A 94 -5.68 23.42 -10.83
C ALA A 94 -5.53 23.91 -12.28
N GLY A 95 -6.58 23.75 -13.10
CA GLY A 95 -6.80 24.48 -14.34
C GLY A 95 -7.78 25.63 -14.12
N GLY A 96 -7.50 26.52 -13.16
CA GLY A 96 -8.28 27.72 -12.81
C GLY A 96 -8.41 28.78 -13.92
N GLY A 97 -8.35 28.35 -15.18
CA GLY A 97 -8.90 29.02 -16.34
C GLY A 97 -9.21 27.91 -17.33
N GLY A 98 -10.50 27.68 -17.62
CA GLY A 98 -10.87 27.01 -18.86
C GLY A 98 -10.14 27.67 -20.02
N SER A 99 -10.00 27.00 -21.16
CA SER A 99 -9.30 27.60 -22.30
C SER A 99 -9.85 29.03 -22.54
N PRO A 100 -9.04 30.00 -23.01
CA PRO A 100 -9.54 31.33 -23.34
C PRO A 100 -10.84 31.30 -24.15
N ALA A 101 -11.00 30.30 -25.02
CA ALA A 101 -12.22 30.04 -25.77
C ALA A 101 -13.43 29.66 -24.88
N ASP A 102 -13.25 28.79 -23.89
CA ASP A 102 -14.33 28.40 -22.96
C ASP A 102 -14.78 29.56 -22.07
N GLN A 103 -13.85 30.42 -21.64
CA GLN A 103 -14.16 31.61 -20.86
C GLN A 103 -14.93 32.65 -21.70
N ILE A 104 -14.55 32.84 -22.96
CA ILE A 104 -15.26 33.73 -23.89
C ILE A 104 -16.64 33.17 -24.24
N ALA A 105 -16.78 31.85 -24.41
CA ALA A 105 -18.05 31.21 -24.70
C ALA A 105 -19.06 31.41 -23.55
N ARG A 106 -18.64 31.19 -22.30
CA ARG A 106 -19.49 31.47 -21.13
C ARG A 106 -19.84 32.94 -20.98
N ALA A 107 -18.90 33.85 -21.24
CA ALA A 107 -19.17 35.28 -21.21
C ALA A 107 -20.22 35.68 -22.28
N LYS A 108 -20.23 35.00 -23.44
CA LYS A 108 -21.24 35.23 -24.47
C LYS A 108 -22.63 34.74 -24.06
N GLU A 109 -22.73 33.58 -23.39
CA GLU A 109 -24.02 33.11 -22.83
C GLU A 109 -24.59 34.09 -21.80
N LEU A 110 -23.74 34.71 -20.97
CA LEU A 110 -24.16 35.73 -20.02
C LEU A 110 -24.66 37.02 -20.73
N LEU A 111 -24.05 37.38 -21.86
CA LEU A 111 -24.50 38.52 -22.66
C LEU A 111 -25.84 38.22 -23.35
N ASP A 112 -25.95 37.02 -23.95
CA ASP A 112 -27.15 36.60 -24.67
C ASP A 112 -28.35 36.37 -23.73
N SER A 113 -28.10 36.03 -22.46
CA SER A 113 -29.11 35.99 -21.40
C SER A 113 -29.45 37.36 -20.78
N GLY A 114 -28.71 38.42 -21.16
CA GLY A 114 -28.88 39.77 -20.61
C GLY A 114 -28.36 39.94 -19.18
N ALA A 115 -27.62 38.96 -18.65
CA ALA A 115 -27.03 39.01 -17.31
C ALA A 115 -25.84 39.98 -17.21
N ILE A 116 -25.18 40.27 -18.34
CA ILE A 116 -24.12 41.27 -18.46
C ILE A 116 -24.35 42.15 -19.69
N THR A 117 -23.74 43.33 -19.67
CA THR A 117 -23.77 44.29 -20.77
C THR A 117 -22.67 44.00 -21.81
N SER A 118 -22.80 44.58 -23.00
CA SER A 118 -21.80 44.46 -24.07
C SER A 118 -20.40 44.94 -23.63
N ASP A 119 -20.34 45.97 -22.79
CA ASP A 119 -19.08 46.54 -22.30
C ASP A 119 -18.42 45.61 -21.27
N GLU A 120 -19.21 44.97 -20.40
CA GLU A 120 -18.73 43.96 -19.47
C GLU A 120 -18.24 42.69 -20.18
N PHE A 121 -18.93 42.28 -21.24
CA PHE A 121 -18.46 41.19 -22.11
C PHE A 121 -17.11 41.51 -22.76
N ALA A 122 -16.93 42.73 -23.28
CA ALA A 122 -15.68 43.15 -23.89
C ALA A 122 -14.51 43.13 -22.88
N ALA A 123 -14.76 43.55 -21.64
CA ALA A 123 -13.76 43.48 -20.57
C ALA A 123 -13.39 42.03 -20.20
N LEU A 124 -14.37 41.13 -20.12
CA LEU A 124 -14.15 39.71 -19.85
C LEU A 124 -13.41 39.01 -21.00
N LYS A 125 -13.74 39.34 -22.25
CA LYS A 125 -13.04 38.84 -23.44
C LYS A 125 -11.59 39.32 -23.49
N ALA A 126 -11.34 40.59 -23.19
CA ALA A 126 -9.98 41.13 -23.12
C ALA A 126 -9.15 40.47 -22.02
N LYS A 127 -9.76 40.14 -20.87
CA LYS A 127 -9.11 39.42 -19.77
C LYS A 127 -8.80 37.96 -20.09
N ALA A 128 -9.67 37.30 -20.86
CA ALA A 128 -9.45 35.91 -21.28
C ALA A 128 -8.40 35.78 -22.40
N LEU A 129 -8.25 36.82 -23.22
CA LEU A 129 -7.22 36.91 -24.28
C LEU A 129 -5.90 37.56 -23.81
N GLY A 130 -5.86 38.03 -22.55
CA GLY A 130 -4.76 38.77 -21.95
C GLY A 130 -3.64 37.90 -21.42
#